data_AF-A0A8S3HB93-F1
#
_entry.id   AF-A0A8S3HB93-F1
#
_cell.length_a   1.000
_cell.length_b   1.000
_cell.length_c   1.000
_cell.angle_alpha   90.00
_cell.angle_beta   90.00
_cell.angle_gamma   90.00
#
_symmetry.space_group_name_H-M   'P 1'
#
loop_
_entity.id
_entity.type
_entity.pdbx_description
1 polymer ?
#
loop_
_entity_poly.entity_id
_entity_poly.type
_entity_poly.pdbx_seq_one_letter_code
_entity_poly.pdbx_strand_id
1 'polypeptide(L)'
;MKKHPHQNQPIKKFTHASSAKMHRKVYSSADRVMDSVPYPPAHLLTIKDIFGTSDKPNLSLLLRHLEAEGRLELDAALTIMIRGRELTAREPNLIEIGTPVTIVGDIHGQFFDMLKMFEKGGDVASNRYLFLGDYVDRGQFSVEVVLYLWAIKISYPDTFFLLRGNHECRNLTVYFTFKDECLLKLGAIFYEECMKSFDCLPIAALVQGQLFCIHGCISPEIRYIREIADINRTIEPPTKG
;
A
#
# COMPACT_ATOMS: atom_id res chain seq x y z
N MET A 1 26.00 -80.54 -10.86
CA MET A 1 26.34 -80.54 -12.30
C MET A 1 25.08 -80.28 -13.11
N LYS A 2 25.00 -79.13 -13.79
CA LYS A 2 24.56 -78.96 -15.19
C LYS A 2 24.19 -77.48 -15.40
N LYS A 3 25.12 -76.78 -16.07
CA LYS A 3 24.96 -75.43 -16.61
C LYS A 3 23.86 -75.48 -17.67
N HIS A 4 22.89 -74.58 -17.59
CA HIS A 4 21.96 -74.32 -18.70
C HIS A 4 22.48 -73.15 -19.56
N PRO A 5 22.25 -73.18 -20.88
CA PRO A 5 23.00 -72.40 -21.86
C PRO A 5 22.37 -71.03 -22.14
N HIS A 6 23.22 -70.05 -22.42
CA HIS A 6 22.86 -68.76 -22.98
C HIS A 6 22.17 -68.94 -24.35
N GLN A 7 20.89 -68.55 -24.45
CA GLN A 7 20.22 -68.36 -25.73
C GLN A 7 20.29 -66.88 -26.14
N ASN A 8 20.94 -66.64 -27.29
CA ASN A 8 20.92 -65.39 -28.02
C ASN A 8 19.48 -65.04 -28.42
N GLN A 9 18.92 -63.96 -27.86
CA GLN A 9 17.73 -63.33 -28.42
C GLN A 9 18.13 -62.19 -29.37
N PRO A 10 17.49 -62.05 -30.54
CA PRO A 10 17.85 -61.05 -31.53
C PRO A 10 17.45 -59.64 -31.07
N ILE A 11 18.34 -58.69 -31.34
CA ILE A 11 18.14 -57.25 -31.14
C ILE A 11 16.88 -56.82 -31.91
N LYS A 12 15.82 -56.43 -31.19
CA LYS A 12 14.64 -55.81 -31.79
C LYS A 12 15.08 -54.52 -32.48
N LYS A 13 15.00 -54.49 -33.82
CA LYS A 13 15.07 -53.25 -34.60
C LYS A 13 13.96 -52.33 -34.11
N PHE A 14 14.31 -51.23 -33.45
CA PHE A 14 13.38 -50.14 -33.18
C PHE A 14 12.95 -49.56 -34.52
N THR A 15 11.71 -49.86 -34.91
CA THR A 15 11.02 -49.17 -36.00
C THR A 15 10.82 -47.72 -35.57
N HIS A 16 11.29 -46.77 -36.38
CA HIS A 16 11.06 -45.34 -36.17
C HIS A 16 9.55 -45.08 -36.03
N ALA A 17 9.12 -44.76 -34.81
CA ALA A 17 7.82 -44.15 -34.59
C ALA A 17 7.82 -42.80 -35.32
N SER A 18 6.79 -42.59 -36.14
CA SER A 18 6.56 -41.35 -36.87
C SER A 18 6.66 -40.15 -35.93
N SER A 19 7.45 -39.14 -36.30
CA SER A 19 7.51 -37.88 -35.57
C SER A 19 6.12 -37.25 -35.55
N ALA A 20 5.49 -37.24 -34.37
CA ALA A 20 4.39 -36.32 -34.13
C ALA A 20 4.97 -34.91 -34.36
N LYS A 21 4.52 -34.23 -35.42
CA LYS A 21 4.86 -32.83 -35.66
C LYS A 21 4.43 -32.03 -34.44
N MET A 22 5.39 -31.70 -33.59
CA MET A 22 5.19 -30.72 -32.53
C MET A 22 4.98 -29.38 -33.24
N HIS A 23 3.71 -29.02 -33.47
CA HIS A 23 3.35 -27.70 -33.98
C HIS A 23 3.82 -26.68 -32.94
N ARG A 24 4.98 -26.07 -33.20
CA ARG A 24 5.50 -24.96 -32.42
C ARG A 24 4.49 -23.83 -32.61
N LYS A 25 3.66 -23.56 -31.61
CA LYS A 25 2.77 -22.39 -31.62
C LYS A 25 3.65 -21.16 -31.87
N VAL A 26 3.41 -20.49 -33.00
CA VAL A 26 4.02 -19.21 -33.32
C VAL A 26 3.16 -18.18 -32.61
N TYR A 27 3.73 -17.50 -31.63
CA TYR A 27 3.07 -16.41 -30.93
C TYR A 27 3.52 -15.10 -31.57
N SER A 28 2.57 -14.26 -31.96
CA SER A 28 2.88 -12.86 -32.28
C SER A 28 3.23 -12.13 -30.98
N SER A 29 4.18 -11.21 -31.02
CA SER A 29 4.43 -10.30 -29.90
C SER A 29 3.27 -9.32 -29.64
N ALA A 30 2.34 -9.20 -30.60
CA ALA A 30 1.12 -8.41 -30.44
C ALA A 30 -0.06 -9.22 -29.87
N ASP A 31 0.02 -10.56 -29.90
CA ASP A 31 -1.05 -11.42 -29.41
C ASP A 31 -0.90 -11.66 -27.93
N ARG A 32 -2.01 -11.58 -27.22
CA ARG A 32 -2.05 -11.99 -25.83
C ARG A 32 -2.09 -13.51 -25.73
N VAL A 33 -1.11 -14.08 -25.04
CA VAL A 33 -1.02 -15.54 -24.89
C VAL A 33 -1.91 -16.04 -23.75
N MET A 34 -2.13 -15.21 -22.72
CA MET A 34 -2.86 -15.56 -21.50
C MET A 34 -4.06 -14.63 -21.31
N ASP A 35 -5.19 -14.99 -21.91
CA ASP A 35 -6.41 -14.19 -21.85
C ASP A 35 -7.07 -14.13 -20.47
N SER A 36 -6.71 -15.05 -19.57
CA SER A 36 -7.29 -15.18 -18.23
C SER A 36 -6.80 -14.13 -17.22
N VAL A 37 -5.65 -13.50 -17.45
CA VAL A 37 -5.15 -12.42 -16.59
C VAL A 37 -5.96 -11.16 -16.94
N PRO A 38 -6.39 -10.28 -16.04
CA PRO A 38 -7.00 -9.02 -16.46
C PRO A 38 -5.96 -8.05 -17.06
N TYR A 39 -6.39 -7.10 -17.90
CA TYR A 39 -5.54 -5.95 -18.26
C TYR A 39 -5.79 -4.82 -17.25
N PRO A 40 -4.73 -4.14 -16.77
CA PRO A 40 -4.92 -2.90 -16.02
C PRO A 40 -5.68 -1.86 -16.86
N PRO A 41 -6.57 -1.06 -16.25
CA PRO A 41 -7.25 0.04 -16.93
C PRO A 41 -6.26 1.03 -17.54
N ALA A 42 -6.44 1.32 -18.83
CA ALA A 42 -5.66 2.35 -19.52
C ALA A 42 -6.10 3.78 -19.18
N HIS A 43 -7.38 3.95 -18.80
CA HIS A 43 -7.94 5.23 -18.39
C HIS A 43 -7.36 5.67 -17.05
N LEU A 44 -6.93 6.94 -16.97
CA LEU A 44 -6.49 7.55 -15.72
C LEU A 44 -7.66 8.28 -15.07
N LEU A 45 -7.92 8.02 -13.79
CA LEU A 45 -8.97 8.76 -13.08
C LEU A 45 -8.55 10.23 -12.89
N THR A 46 -9.46 11.12 -13.30
CA THR A 46 -9.30 12.57 -13.20
C THR A 46 -9.82 13.08 -11.84
N ILE A 47 -9.54 14.35 -11.51
CA ILE A 47 -10.14 15.01 -10.33
C ILE A 47 -11.68 14.92 -10.39
N LYS A 48 -12.25 15.12 -11.59
CA LYS A 48 -13.70 15.09 -11.79
C LYS A 48 -14.29 13.70 -11.55
N ASP A 49 -13.59 12.64 -11.92
CA ASP A 49 -14.05 11.27 -11.66
C ASP A 49 -14.08 10.98 -10.16
N ILE A 50 -13.05 11.42 -9.44
CA ILE A 50 -12.90 11.13 -8.01
C ILE A 50 -13.83 12.00 -7.15
N PHE A 51 -13.90 13.31 -7.40
CA PHE A 51 -14.62 14.24 -6.53
C PHE A 51 -15.97 14.67 -7.10
N GLY A 52 -16.16 14.65 -8.42
CA GLY A 52 -17.37 15.17 -9.06
C GLY A 52 -17.64 16.61 -8.65
N THR A 53 -18.78 16.84 -8.00
CA THR A 53 -19.16 18.13 -7.38
C THR A 53 -19.10 18.11 -5.85
N SER A 54 -18.56 17.04 -5.26
CA SER A 54 -18.45 16.85 -3.82
C SER A 54 -17.06 17.20 -3.31
N ASP A 55 -16.96 17.59 -2.05
CA ASP A 55 -15.68 17.72 -1.36
C ASP A 55 -15.07 16.37 -0.97
N LYS A 56 -15.90 15.32 -0.90
CA LYS A 56 -15.46 13.96 -0.55
C LYS A 56 -15.14 13.13 -1.80
N PRO A 57 -14.05 12.34 -1.78
CA PRO A 57 -13.74 11.44 -2.88
C PRO A 57 -14.73 10.27 -2.95
N ASN A 58 -15.00 9.78 -4.15
CA ASN A 58 -15.76 8.55 -4.39
C ASN A 58 -14.87 7.33 -4.09
N LEU A 59 -14.88 6.91 -2.82
CA LEU A 59 -14.05 5.79 -2.34
C LEU A 59 -14.31 4.47 -3.09
N SER A 60 -15.56 4.18 -3.44
CA SER A 60 -15.90 2.93 -4.14
C SER A 60 -15.37 2.91 -5.58
N LEU A 61 -15.37 4.04 -6.28
CA LEU A 61 -14.75 4.15 -7.59
C LEU A 61 -13.22 4.03 -7.47
N LEU A 62 -12.63 4.79 -6.54
CA LEU A 62 -11.18 4.79 -6.34
C LEU A 62 -10.67 3.38 -6.00
N LEU A 63 -11.31 2.71 -5.04
CA LEU A 63 -10.96 1.35 -4.63
C LEU A 63 -10.95 0.38 -5.80
N ARG A 64 -12.07 0.29 -6.54
CA ARG A 64 -12.20 -0.64 -7.68
C ARG A 64 -11.16 -0.36 -8.76
N HIS A 65 -10.82 0.91 -8.98
CA HIS A 65 -9.82 1.29 -9.97
C HIS A 65 -8.42 0.89 -9.54
N LEU A 66 -8.04 1.16 -8.28
CA LEU A 66 -6.73 0.77 -7.73
C LEU A 66 -6.58 -0.75 -7.61
N GLU A 67 -7.64 -1.48 -7.24
CA GLU A 67 -7.65 -2.95 -7.20
C GLU A 67 -7.43 -3.58 -8.57
N ALA A 68 -7.88 -2.91 -9.64
CA ALA A 68 -7.59 -3.29 -11.01
C ALA A 68 -6.22 -2.79 -11.51
N GLU A 69 -5.35 -2.29 -10.63
CA GLU A 69 -4.05 -1.69 -10.97
C GLU A 69 -4.15 -0.45 -11.88
N GLY A 70 -5.31 0.21 -11.85
CA GLY A 70 -5.55 1.47 -12.54
C GLY A 70 -4.84 2.63 -11.85
N ARG A 71 -4.46 3.63 -12.65
CA ARG A 71 -3.74 4.83 -12.16
C ARG A 71 -4.61 6.09 -12.21
N LEU A 72 -4.16 7.12 -11.51
CA LEU A 72 -4.78 8.44 -11.48
C LEU A 72 -3.98 9.40 -12.35
N GLU A 73 -4.61 10.48 -12.81
CA GLU A 73 -3.86 11.64 -13.27
C GLU A 73 -3.09 12.26 -12.10
N LEU A 74 -1.93 12.87 -12.41
CA LEU A 74 -1.07 13.47 -11.39
C LEU A 74 -1.83 14.51 -10.54
N ASP A 75 -2.60 15.39 -11.16
CA ASP A 75 -3.36 16.43 -10.45
C ASP A 75 -4.42 15.83 -9.52
N ALA A 76 -5.02 14.70 -9.90
CA ALA A 76 -5.98 13.97 -9.07
C ALA A 76 -5.31 13.35 -7.84
N ALA A 77 -4.16 12.70 -8.04
CA ALA A 77 -3.34 12.14 -6.97
C ALA A 77 -2.84 13.22 -6.00
N LEU A 78 -2.32 14.34 -6.53
CA LEU A 78 -1.87 15.48 -5.72
C LEU A 78 -3.02 16.10 -4.92
N THR A 79 -4.22 16.21 -5.51
CA THR A 79 -5.40 16.74 -4.80
C THR A 79 -5.76 15.90 -3.58
N ILE A 80 -5.69 14.56 -3.68
CA ILE A 80 -5.91 13.66 -2.54
C ILE A 80 -4.83 13.90 -1.47
N MET A 81 -3.55 13.94 -1.85
CA MET A 81 -2.46 14.11 -0.90
C MET A 81 -2.52 15.45 -0.18
N ILE A 82 -2.72 16.55 -0.91
CA ILE A 82 -2.81 17.91 -0.34
C ILE A 82 -3.98 18.02 0.63
N ARG A 83 -5.18 17.57 0.25
CA ARG A 83 -6.36 17.62 1.12
C ARG A 83 -6.19 16.76 2.37
N GLY A 84 -5.64 15.56 2.24
CA GLY A 84 -5.37 14.71 3.41
C GLY A 84 -4.29 15.30 4.32
N ARG A 85 -3.22 15.87 3.76
CA ARG A 85 -2.18 16.59 4.50
C ARG A 85 -2.74 17.78 5.29
N GLU A 86 -3.65 18.56 4.71
CA GLU A 86 -4.28 19.67 5.42
C GLU A 86 -5.07 19.22 6.65
N LEU A 87 -5.66 18.02 6.61
CA LEU A 87 -6.34 17.43 7.76
C LEU A 87 -5.33 16.97 8.81
N THR A 88 -4.33 16.16 8.43
CA THR A 88 -3.35 15.64 9.39
C THR A 88 -2.47 16.74 9.99
N ALA A 89 -2.21 17.83 9.26
CA ALA A 89 -1.48 18.99 9.76
C ALA A 89 -2.23 19.74 10.88
N ARG A 90 -3.58 19.65 10.93
CA ARG A 90 -4.41 20.27 11.97
C ARG A 90 -4.56 19.37 13.21
N GLU A 91 -4.18 18.10 13.12
CA GLU A 91 -4.25 17.18 14.24
C GLU A 91 -3.12 17.45 15.25
N PRO A 92 -3.32 17.21 16.56
CA PRO A 92 -2.25 17.26 17.55
C PRO A 92 -1.24 16.12 17.35
N ASN A 93 -0.04 16.23 17.92
CA ASN A 93 0.92 15.12 17.90
C ASN A 93 0.40 13.87 18.62
N LEU A 94 -0.37 14.09 19.70
CA LEU A 94 -1.01 13.07 20.51
C LEU A 94 -2.53 13.14 20.28
N ILE A 95 -3.07 12.19 19.52
CA ILE A 95 -4.51 12.13 19.23
C ILE A 95 -5.23 11.40 20.37
N GLU A 96 -6.35 11.93 20.83
CA GLU A 96 -7.23 11.23 21.77
C GLU A 96 -8.37 10.54 21.01
N ILE A 97 -8.57 9.24 21.26
CA ILE A 97 -9.52 8.42 20.50
C ILE A 97 -10.45 7.66 21.46
N GLY A 98 -11.75 7.74 21.23
CA GLY A 98 -12.76 6.95 21.95
C GLY A 98 -12.90 5.51 21.42
N THR A 99 -13.51 4.65 22.22
CA THR A 99 -13.87 3.27 21.82
C THR A 99 -15.29 3.20 21.23
N PRO A 100 -15.61 2.18 20.40
CA PRO A 100 -14.72 1.15 19.86
C PRO A 100 -13.77 1.70 18.77
N VAL A 101 -12.58 1.09 18.62
CA VAL A 101 -11.60 1.42 17.57
C VAL A 101 -10.88 0.15 17.09
N THR A 102 -10.70 0.04 15.79
CA THR A 102 -9.85 -0.98 15.16
C THR A 102 -8.44 -0.41 15.01
N ILE A 103 -7.45 -1.06 15.64
CA ILE A 103 -6.05 -0.64 15.60
C ILE A 103 -5.29 -1.52 14.61
N VAL A 104 -4.54 -0.90 13.71
CA VAL A 104 -3.86 -1.55 12.59
C VAL A 104 -2.37 -1.22 12.63
N GLY A 105 -1.52 -2.24 12.54
CA GLY A 105 -0.06 -2.09 12.44
C GLY A 105 0.40 -1.87 10.99
N ASP A 106 1.60 -2.36 10.69
CA ASP A 106 2.29 -2.16 9.41
C ASP A 106 1.48 -2.67 8.21
N ILE A 107 1.56 -1.93 7.10
CA ILE A 107 0.92 -2.28 5.82
C ILE A 107 1.97 -2.57 4.74
N HIS A 108 3.05 -1.80 4.69
CA HIS A 108 4.19 -2.01 3.79
C HIS A 108 3.81 -2.25 2.32
N GLY A 109 2.97 -1.39 1.76
CA GLY A 109 2.57 -1.46 0.36
C GLY A 109 1.83 -2.76 -0.03
N GLN A 110 1.28 -3.50 0.94
CA GLN A 110 0.48 -4.71 0.71
C GLN A 110 -1.00 -4.34 0.49
N PHE A 111 -1.30 -3.62 -0.60
CA PHE A 111 -2.62 -3.06 -0.87
C PHE A 111 -3.76 -4.10 -0.81
N PHE A 112 -3.59 -5.26 -1.44
CA PHE A 112 -4.61 -6.31 -1.46
C PHE A 112 -4.86 -6.95 -0.09
N ASP A 113 -3.83 -7.07 0.75
CA ASP A 113 -3.98 -7.56 2.13
C ASP A 113 -4.69 -6.51 3.00
N MET A 114 -4.41 -5.22 2.79
CA MET A 114 -5.14 -4.12 3.42
C MET A 114 -6.63 -4.15 3.08
N LEU A 115 -7.02 -4.53 1.85
CA LEU A 115 -8.44 -4.71 1.50
C LEU A 115 -9.09 -5.83 2.32
N LYS A 116 -8.39 -6.97 2.44
CA LYS A 116 -8.86 -8.09 3.28
C LYS A 116 -8.91 -7.76 4.76
N MET A 117 -8.04 -6.86 5.22
CA MET A 117 -8.13 -6.33 6.57
C MET A 117 -9.39 -5.48 6.75
N PHE A 118 -9.73 -4.58 5.83
CA PHE A 118 -10.98 -3.79 5.93
C PHE A 118 -12.24 -4.67 5.91
N GLU A 119 -12.24 -5.76 5.12
CA GLU A 119 -13.34 -6.75 5.14
C GLU A 119 -13.56 -7.37 6.54
N LYS A 120 -12.48 -7.54 7.32
CA LYS A 120 -12.54 -8.14 8.67
C LYS A 120 -12.70 -7.11 9.79
N GLY A 121 -12.08 -5.93 9.64
CA GLY A 121 -12.04 -4.88 10.65
C GLY A 121 -13.31 -4.04 10.75
N GLY A 122 -14.22 -4.20 9.80
CA GLY A 122 -15.50 -3.49 9.72
C GLY A 122 -15.47 -2.29 8.78
N ASP A 123 -16.65 -1.86 8.32
CA ASP A 123 -16.79 -0.74 7.39
C ASP A 123 -16.26 0.57 8.00
N VAL A 124 -15.39 1.26 7.27
CA VAL A 124 -14.80 2.57 7.64
C VAL A 124 -15.87 3.65 7.86
N ALA A 125 -17.06 3.51 7.29
CA ALA A 125 -18.16 4.44 7.50
C ALA A 125 -18.81 4.34 8.90
N SER A 126 -18.65 3.19 9.57
CA SER A 126 -19.31 2.89 10.84
C SER A 126 -18.33 2.57 11.99
N ASN A 127 -17.04 2.41 11.68
CA ASN A 127 -16.01 2.04 12.65
C ASN A 127 -14.89 3.08 12.69
N ARG A 128 -14.34 3.32 13.90
CA ARG A 128 -13.13 4.11 14.05
C ARG A 128 -11.91 3.26 13.73
N TYR A 129 -10.93 3.84 13.07
CA TYR A 129 -9.67 3.20 12.74
C TYR A 129 -8.48 4.04 13.22
N LEU A 130 -7.48 3.36 13.77
CA LEU A 130 -6.18 3.92 14.09
C LEU A 130 -5.11 3.07 13.40
N PHE A 131 -4.38 3.65 12.45
CA PHE A 131 -3.22 3.03 11.86
C PHE A 131 -1.95 3.54 12.54
N LEU A 132 -1.03 2.63 12.83
CA LEU A 132 0.17 2.93 13.61
C LEU A 132 1.35 3.43 12.76
N GLY A 133 1.32 3.26 11.43
CA GLY A 133 2.37 3.70 10.54
C GLY A 133 2.79 2.61 9.54
N ASP A 134 3.91 2.85 8.87
CA ASP A 134 4.56 1.94 7.92
C ASP A 134 3.60 1.51 6.80
N TYR A 135 3.11 2.51 6.06
CA TYR A 135 2.23 2.35 4.92
C TYR A 135 2.97 1.91 3.66
N VAL A 136 4.24 2.34 3.54
CA VAL A 136 5.04 2.27 2.32
C VAL A 136 6.25 1.34 2.45
N ASP A 137 6.96 1.20 1.32
CA ASP A 137 8.12 0.33 1.11
C ASP A 137 7.81 -1.17 1.23
N ARG A 138 8.79 -1.99 0.82
CA ARG A 138 8.78 -3.46 0.84
C ARG A 138 7.81 -4.08 -0.17
N GLY A 139 6.53 -3.70 -0.11
CA GLY A 139 5.51 -4.03 -1.12
C GLY A 139 5.62 -3.18 -2.37
N GLN A 140 4.85 -3.55 -3.40
CA GLN A 140 4.86 -2.92 -4.72
C GLN A 140 3.64 -2.01 -4.99
N PHE A 141 2.76 -1.86 -3.99
CA PHE A 141 1.52 -1.10 -4.08
C PHE A 141 1.42 -0.01 -3.00
N SER A 142 2.56 0.60 -2.65
CA SER A 142 2.62 1.66 -1.64
C SER A 142 1.87 2.92 -2.08
N VAL A 143 1.93 3.25 -3.38
CA VAL A 143 1.21 4.40 -3.95
C VAL A 143 -0.30 4.21 -3.79
N GLU A 144 -0.81 3.03 -4.07
CA GLU A 144 -2.23 2.67 -3.93
C GLU A 144 -2.68 2.72 -2.47
N VAL A 145 -1.86 2.20 -1.55
CA VAL A 145 -2.10 2.28 -0.09
C VAL A 145 -2.21 3.74 0.35
N VAL A 146 -1.22 4.57 0.02
CA VAL A 146 -1.19 5.98 0.42
C VAL A 146 -2.38 6.75 -0.15
N LEU A 147 -2.66 6.61 -1.45
CA LEU A 147 -3.78 7.29 -2.09
C LEU A 147 -5.12 6.90 -1.45
N TYR A 148 -5.32 5.61 -1.17
CA TYR A 148 -6.58 5.14 -0.64
C TYR A 148 -6.78 5.53 0.83
N LEU A 149 -5.75 5.39 1.67
CA LEU A 149 -5.80 5.80 3.07
C LEU A 149 -6.03 7.32 3.23
N TRP A 150 -5.39 8.15 2.40
CA TRP A 150 -5.64 9.59 2.40
C TRP A 150 -7.05 9.94 1.91
N ALA A 151 -7.58 9.21 0.91
CA ALA A 151 -8.96 9.41 0.47
C ALA A 151 -9.97 9.05 1.58
N ILE A 152 -9.73 7.98 2.34
CA ILE A 152 -10.55 7.62 3.50
C ILE A 152 -10.43 8.71 4.57
N LYS A 153 -9.21 9.20 4.86
CA LYS A 153 -9.00 10.30 5.82
C LYS A 153 -9.81 11.55 5.46
N ILE A 154 -9.88 11.92 4.17
CA ILE A 154 -10.71 13.04 3.69
C ILE A 154 -12.20 12.78 3.95
N SER A 155 -12.64 11.53 3.75
CA SER A 155 -14.05 11.17 3.89
C SER A 155 -14.51 11.09 5.36
N TYR A 156 -13.60 10.70 6.25
CA TYR A 156 -13.87 10.36 7.66
C TYR A 156 -12.83 10.97 8.63
N PRO A 157 -12.64 12.31 8.64
CA PRO A 157 -11.57 12.96 9.39
C PRO A 157 -11.61 12.71 10.91
N ASP A 158 -12.79 12.57 11.50
CA ASP A 158 -12.98 12.44 12.96
C ASP A 158 -13.04 10.98 13.46
N THR A 159 -12.91 10.02 12.55
CA THR A 159 -13.02 8.58 12.86
C THR A 159 -11.92 7.72 12.23
N PHE A 160 -11.13 8.27 11.30
CA PHE A 160 -10.01 7.59 10.66
C PHE A 160 -8.70 8.32 10.97
N PHE A 161 -7.80 7.66 11.68
CA PHE A 161 -6.57 8.25 12.20
C PHE A 161 -5.34 7.52 11.66
N LEU A 162 -4.32 8.28 11.27
CA LEU A 162 -3.07 7.80 10.68
C LEU A 162 -1.92 8.33 11.52
N LEU A 163 -1.10 7.46 12.10
CA LEU A 163 0.15 7.84 12.75
C LEU A 163 1.34 7.72 11.79
N ARG A 164 2.46 8.32 12.15
CA ARG A 164 3.72 8.23 11.42
C ARG A 164 4.50 7.00 11.85
N GLY A 165 4.81 6.11 10.90
CA GLY A 165 5.80 5.05 11.07
C GLY A 165 7.21 5.50 10.69
N ASN A 166 8.18 4.62 10.85
CA ASN A 166 9.56 4.95 10.49
C ASN A 166 9.79 4.95 8.99
N HIS A 167 8.95 4.29 8.20
CA HIS A 167 9.00 4.30 6.73
C HIS A 167 8.41 5.56 6.11
N GLU A 168 7.65 6.37 6.86
CA GLU A 168 7.15 7.66 6.39
C GLU A 168 8.21 8.77 6.50
N CYS A 169 9.40 8.51 5.92
CA CYS A 169 10.54 9.44 5.91
C CYS A 169 11.38 9.33 4.64
N ARG A 170 12.02 10.44 4.24
CA ARG A 170 12.84 10.50 3.01
C ARG A 170 13.99 9.51 3.05
N ASN A 171 14.60 9.31 4.22
CA ASN A 171 15.76 8.43 4.35
C ASN A 171 15.44 6.98 3.94
N LEU A 172 14.34 6.41 4.45
CA LEU A 172 13.97 5.03 4.13
C LEU A 172 13.35 4.90 2.73
N THR A 173 12.50 5.84 2.31
CA THR A 173 11.82 5.74 1.01
C THR A 173 12.75 5.94 -0.17
N VAL A 174 13.89 6.63 0.02
CA VAL A 174 14.99 6.69 -0.97
C VAL A 174 15.80 5.39 -0.99
N TYR A 175 16.01 4.77 0.17
CA TYR A 175 16.81 3.56 0.29
C TYR A 175 16.06 2.31 -0.21
N PHE A 176 14.77 2.24 0.07
CA PHE A 176 13.88 1.18 -0.38
C PHE A 176 13.18 1.57 -1.69
N THR A 177 11.92 1.18 -1.86
CA THR A 177 11.26 1.11 -3.17
C THR A 177 10.24 2.21 -3.38
N PHE A 178 9.79 2.92 -2.34
CA PHE A 178 8.69 3.86 -2.48
C PHE A 178 9.01 5.04 -3.40
N LYS A 179 10.23 5.58 -3.35
CA LYS A 179 10.63 6.66 -4.26
C LYS A 179 10.58 6.20 -5.72
N ASP A 180 11.15 5.04 -6.01
CA ASP A 180 11.16 4.48 -7.37
C ASP A 180 9.74 4.14 -7.84
N GLU A 181 8.89 3.61 -6.96
CA GLU A 181 7.48 3.37 -7.24
C GLU A 181 6.74 4.66 -7.61
N CYS A 182 6.92 5.73 -6.83
CA CYS A 182 6.37 7.05 -7.13
C CYS A 182 6.87 7.56 -8.49
N LEU A 183 8.18 7.52 -8.74
CA LEU A 183 8.77 7.99 -9.99
C LEU A 183 8.21 7.27 -11.21
N LEU A 184 7.99 5.95 -11.09
CA LEU A 184 7.43 5.13 -12.16
C LEU A 184 5.94 5.41 -12.40
N LYS A 185 5.14 5.54 -11.34
CA LYS A 185 3.67 5.61 -11.43
C LYS A 185 3.14 7.03 -11.66
N LEU A 186 3.68 8.02 -10.94
CA LEU A 186 3.14 9.39 -10.87
C LEU A 186 4.22 10.50 -10.97
N GLY A 187 5.50 10.16 -10.88
CA GLY A 187 6.63 11.09 -11.01
C GLY A 187 7.09 11.74 -9.71
N ALA A 188 8.16 12.53 -9.80
CA ALA A 188 8.86 13.10 -8.65
C ALA A 188 8.01 14.10 -7.84
N ILE A 189 7.13 14.85 -8.51
CA ILE A 189 6.27 15.83 -7.84
C ILE A 189 5.33 15.14 -6.83
N PHE A 190 4.81 13.97 -7.19
CA PHE A 190 3.97 13.20 -6.29
C PHE A 190 4.75 12.69 -5.07
N TYR A 191 5.98 12.20 -5.27
CA TYR A 191 6.85 11.78 -4.18
C TYR A 191 7.10 12.91 -3.17
N GLU A 192 7.45 14.11 -3.66
CA GLU A 192 7.69 15.27 -2.80
C GLU A 192 6.45 15.67 -2.00
N GLU A 193 5.25 15.56 -2.59
CA GLU A 193 4.00 15.81 -1.86
C GLU A 193 3.69 14.72 -0.82
N CYS A 194 4.04 13.46 -1.09
CA CYS A 194 3.99 12.40 -0.08
C CYS A 194 4.89 12.71 1.10
N MET A 195 6.13 13.15 0.86
CA MET A 195 7.07 13.50 1.94
C MET A 195 6.54 14.63 2.82
N LYS A 196 5.99 15.69 2.22
CA LYS A 196 5.34 16.76 2.99
C LYS A 196 4.13 16.25 3.78
N SER A 197 3.38 15.31 3.21
CA SER A 197 2.22 14.72 3.89
C SER A 197 2.64 13.86 5.07
N PHE A 198 3.72 13.11 4.93
CA PHE A 198 4.32 12.28 5.98
C PHE A 198 4.86 13.11 7.14
N ASP A 199 5.47 14.27 6.85
CA ASP A 199 5.91 15.21 7.89
C ASP A 199 4.74 15.73 8.76
N CYS A 200 3.51 15.73 8.25
CA CYS A 200 2.33 16.20 8.98
C CYS A 200 1.64 15.11 9.82
N LEU A 201 1.97 13.83 9.65
CA LEU A 201 1.35 12.73 10.37
C LEU A 201 1.59 12.82 11.88
N PRO A 202 0.55 12.71 12.73
CA PRO A 202 0.69 12.59 14.18
C PRO A 202 1.63 11.46 14.62
N ILE A 203 2.21 11.60 15.81
CA ILE A 203 3.24 10.68 16.32
C ILE A 203 2.62 9.58 17.18
N ALA A 204 1.56 9.91 17.94
CA ALA A 204 0.98 9.02 18.93
C ALA A 204 -0.53 9.17 19.04
N ALA A 205 -1.16 8.17 19.65
CA ALA A 205 -2.54 8.25 20.10
C ALA A 205 -2.72 7.71 21.52
N LEU A 206 -3.74 8.21 22.22
CA LEU A 206 -4.20 7.72 23.51
C LEU A 206 -5.66 7.28 23.37
N VAL A 207 -5.88 5.95 23.38
CA VAL A 207 -7.21 5.36 23.23
C VAL A 207 -7.86 5.22 24.60
N GLN A 208 -9.07 5.77 24.75
CA GLN A 208 -9.89 5.74 25.98
C GLN A 208 -9.15 6.26 27.24
N GLY A 209 -8.13 7.11 27.07
CA GLY A 209 -7.28 7.56 28.19
C GLY A 209 -6.42 6.47 28.83
N GLN A 210 -6.34 5.28 28.21
CA GLN A 210 -5.76 4.08 28.81
C GLN A 210 -4.66 3.45 27.96
N LEU A 211 -4.89 3.30 26.65
CA LEU A 211 -3.97 2.61 25.76
C LEU A 211 -3.16 3.63 24.95
N PHE A 212 -1.88 3.75 25.29
CA PHE A 212 -0.92 4.54 24.55
C PHE A 212 -0.45 3.78 23.30
N CYS A 213 -0.61 4.41 22.14
CA CYS A 213 -0.37 3.81 20.83
C CYS A 213 0.69 4.63 20.08
N ILE A 214 1.75 3.96 19.63
CA ILE A 214 2.83 4.50 18.80
C ILE A 214 3.29 3.41 17.83
N HIS A 215 4.00 3.80 16.77
CA HIS A 215 4.62 2.86 15.84
C HIS A 215 5.72 2.02 16.51
N GLY A 216 6.72 2.71 17.05
CA GLY A 216 7.92 2.12 17.62
C GLY A 216 7.79 1.83 19.12
N CYS A 217 8.70 2.38 19.90
CA CYS A 217 8.80 2.15 21.34
C CYS A 217 9.02 3.46 22.11
N ILE A 218 9.10 3.36 23.43
CA ILE A 218 9.34 4.49 24.34
C ILE A 218 10.74 5.09 24.16
N SER A 219 10.84 6.41 24.25
CA SER A 219 12.13 7.14 24.31
C SER A 219 12.54 7.34 25.77
N PRO A 220 13.83 7.18 26.12
CA PRO A 220 14.33 7.53 27.46
C PRO A 220 14.24 9.04 27.76
N GLU A 221 14.07 9.87 26.73
CA GLU A 221 13.93 11.33 26.83
C GLU A 221 12.48 11.77 27.09
N ILE A 222 11.50 10.88 26.90
CA ILE A 222 10.08 11.14 27.12
C ILE A 222 9.62 10.37 28.36
N ARG A 223 9.36 11.09 29.46
CA ARG A 223 8.91 10.50 30.72
C ARG A 223 7.40 10.53 30.88
N TYR A 224 6.74 11.52 30.29
CA TYR A 224 5.31 11.72 30.36
C TYR A 224 4.72 11.83 28.95
N ILE A 225 3.62 11.13 28.69
CA ILE A 225 2.93 11.12 27.38
C ILE A 225 2.62 12.53 26.87
N ARG A 226 2.29 13.47 27.77
CA ARG A 226 2.01 14.87 27.41
C ARG A 226 3.18 15.58 26.73
N GLU A 227 4.43 15.17 26.97
CA GLU A 227 5.62 15.78 26.38
C GLU A 227 5.67 15.55 24.85
N ILE A 228 4.94 14.53 24.35
CA ILE A 228 4.79 14.28 22.91
C ILE A 228 4.07 15.43 22.22
N ALA A 229 3.17 16.13 22.92
CA ALA A 229 2.43 17.26 22.35
C ALA A 229 3.35 18.41 21.89
N ASP A 230 4.52 18.54 22.48
CA ASP A 230 5.46 19.65 22.25
C ASP A 230 6.52 19.34 21.16
N ILE A 231 6.55 18.11 20.62
CA ILE A 231 7.52 17.70 19.60
C ILE A 231 7.27 18.46 18.28
N ASN A 232 8.32 19.05 17.69
CA ASN A 232 8.21 19.55 16.33
C ASN A 232 8.20 18.37 15.34
N ARG A 233 7.01 17.91 14.93
CA ARG A 233 6.86 16.73 14.07
C ARG A 233 7.05 16.99 12.57
N THR A 234 6.89 18.25 12.13
CA THR A 234 6.89 18.64 10.71
C THR A 234 8.29 18.80 10.13
N ILE A 235 9.12 17.79 10.37
CA ILE A 235 10.50 17.67 9.91
C ILE A 235 10.77 16.22 9.53
N GLU A 236 11.85 15.99 8.80
CA GLU A 236 12.41 14.64 8.67
C GLU A 236 12.77 14.10 10.07
N PRO A 237 12.43 12.84 10.40
CA PRO A 237 12.77 12.25 11.69
C PRO A 237 14.28 12.34 11.95
N PRO A 238 14.72 12.89 13.09
CA PRO A 238 16.12 13.01 13.40
C PRO A 238 16.74 11.62 13.64
N THR A 239 18.07 11.53 13.50
CA THR A 239 18.81 10.27 13.77
C THR A 239 18.92 9.96 15.27
N LYS A 240 18.51 10.88 16.15
CA LYS A 240 18.50 10.76 17.62
C LYS A 240 17.34 11.59 18.20
N GLY A 241 16.79 11.12 19.32
CA GLY A 241 15.68 11.71 20.10
C GLY A 241 14.91 10.63 20.86
#